data_AF-A0A523WUB4-F1
#
_entry.id   AF-A0A523WUB4-F1
#
_cell.length_a   1.000
_cell.length_b   1.000
_cell.length_c   1.000
_cell.angle_alpha   90.00
_cell.angle_beta   90.00
_cell.angle_gamma   90.00
#
_symmetry.space_group_name_H-M   'P 1'
#
loop_
_entity.id
_entity.type
_entity.pdbx_description
1 polymer ?
#
loop_
_entity_poly.entity_id
_entity_poly.type
_entity_poly.pdbx_seq_one_letter_code
_entity_poly.pdbx_strand_id
1 'polypeptide(L)' 'MSIEAGLRKTPFYDIHIKLGAKMVPFGGFIMPLQYRSII' A
#
# COMPACT_ATOMS: atom_id res chain seq x y z
N MET A 1 3.02 -15.92 -11.58
CA MET A 1 4.16 -15.82 -10.64
C MET A 1 3.74 -14.83 -9.56
N SER A 2 3.37 -15.30 -8.36
CA SER A 2 2.84 -14.45 -7.30
C SER A 2 3.96 -13.60 -6.71
N ILE A 3 3.97 -12.31 -7.07
CA ILE A 3 4.96 -11.28 -6.67
C ILE A 3 4.81 -10.82 -5.21
N GLU A 4 4.26 -11.64 -4.31
CA GLU A 4 3.99 -11.23 -2.92
C GLU A 4 5.20 -11.39 -1.99
N ALA A 5 6.10 -12.34 -2.27
CA ALA A 5 7.15 -12.78 -1.35
C ALA A 5 8.33 -11.80 -1.14
N GLY A 6 8.25 -10.55 -1.60
CA GLY A 6 9.36 -9.59 -1.50
C GLY A 6 8.99 -8.11 -1.54
N LEU A 7 7.71 -7.77 -1.40
CA LEU A 7 7.27 -6.37 -1.46
C LEU A 7 7.56 -5.67 -0.14
N ARG A 8 8.34 -4.59 -0.20
CA ARG A 8 8.70 -3.78 0.96
C ARG A 8 7.53 -2.89 1.37
N LYS A 9 7.27 -2.76 2.66
CA LYS A 9 6.26 -1.79 3.15
C LYS A 9 6.84 -0.37 3.10
N THR A 10 6.00 0.62 2.81
CA THR A 10 6.40 2.03 2.98
C THR A 10 6.52 2.38 4.46
N PRO A 11 7.32 3.41 4.83
CA PRO A 11 7.52 3.80 6.23
C PRO A 11 6.22 4.10 7.00
N PHE A 12 5.18 4.55 6.30
CA PHE A 12 3.88 4.88 6.89
C PHE A 12 2.78 3.88 6.54
N TYR A 13 3.14 2.63 6.25
CA TYR A 13 2.19 1.57 5.88
C TYR A 13 0.98 1.49 6.83
N ASP A 14 1.21 1.44 8.15
CA ASP A 14 0.13 1.30 9.14
C ASP A 14 -0.79 2.53 9.17
N ILE A 15 -0.24 3.73 8.92
CA ILE A 15 -1.03 4.96 8.82
C ILE A 15 -1.92 4.91 7.58
N HIS A 16 -1.39 4.46 6.44
CA HIS A 16 -2.18 4.31 5.22
C HIS A 16 -3.34 3.34 5.42
N ILE A 17 -3.09 2.19 6.05
CA ILE A 17 -4.14 1.23 6.38
C ILE A 17 -5.19 1.83 7.31
N LYS A 18 -4.78 2.54 8.37
CA LYS A 18 -5.68 3.19 9.32
C LYS A 18 -6.56 4.27 8.66
N LEU A 19 -6.01 5.00 7.69
CA LEU A 19 -6.74 5.97 6.87
C LEU A 19 -7.60 5.32 5.77
N GLY A 20 -7.66 3.99 5.73
CA GLY A 20 -8.47 3.24 4.78
C GLY A 20 -7.92 3.27 3.36
N ALA A 21 -6.60 3.36 3.20
CA ALA A 21 -5.97 3.35 1.89
C ALA A 21 -6.09 1.99 1.20
N LYS A 22 -6.33 2.01 -0.11
CA LYS A 22 -6.17 0.86 -1.00
C LYS A 22 -4.70 0.68 -1.32
N MET A 23 -4.07 -0.35 -0.77
CA MET A 23 -2.65 -0.65 -0.95
C MET A 23 -2.43 -1.50 -2.20
N VAL A 24 -1.42 -1.17 -3.00
CA VAL A 24 -1.08 -1.90 -4.24
C VAL A 24 0.42 -2.17 -4.34
N PRO A 25 0.82 -3.27 -4.98
CA PRO A 25 2.22 -3.53 -5.29
C PRO A 25 2.70 -2.60 -6.42
N PHE A 26 3.69 -1.76 -6.12
CA PHE A 26 4.29 -0.85 -7.09
C PHE A 26 5.80 -0.69 -6.84
N GLY A 27 6.62 -0.88 -7.88
CA GLY A 27 8.07 -0.64 -7.80
C GLY A 27 8.82 -1.45 -6.72
N GLY A 28 8.31 -2.65 -6.36
CA GLY A 28 8.90 -3.44 -5.27
C GLY A 28 8.47 -3.00 -3.86
N PHE A 29 7.48 -2.10 -3.76
CA PHE A 29 6.90 -1.64 -2.50
C PHE A 29 5.38 -1.83 -2.48
N ILE A 30 4.81 -1.81 -1.27
CA ILE A 30 3.37 -1.70 -1.05
C ILE A 30 3.03 -0.23 -0.82
N MET A 31 2.39 0.40 -1.80
CA MET A 31 2.08 1.84 -1.79
C MET A 31 0.57 2.11 -1.75
N PRO A 32 0.12 3.23 -1.18
CA PRO A 32 -1.29 3.62 -1.20
C PRO A 32 -1.67 4.18 -2.59
N LEU A 33 -2.72 3.64 -3.21
CA LEU A 33 -3.27 4.15 -4.48
C LEU A 33 -4.38 5.20 -4.26
N GLN A 34 -5.25 4.96 -3.29
CA GLN A 34 -6.41 5.81 -3.00
C GLN A 34 -6.77 5.72 -1.52
N TYR A 35 -7.25 6.82 -0.93
CA TYR A 35 -7.82 6.85 0.41
C TYR A 35 -9.34 6.98 0.34
N ARG A 36 -10.05 6.39 1.31
CA ARG A 36 -11.52 6.51 1.40
C ARG A 36 -12.02 7.94 1.55
N SER A 37 -11.18 8.85 2.06
CA SER A 37 -11.54 10.27 2.25
C SER A 37 -11.53 11.10 0.97
N ILE A 38 -10.93 10.59 -0.11
CA ILE A 38 -10.84 11.27 -1.40
C ILE A 38 -11.68 10.45 -2.39
N ILE A 39 -12.90 10.94 -2.64
CA ILE A 39 -13.83 10.43 -3.65
C ILE A 39 -13.77 11.34 -4.86
#